data_AF-A0A1Z9SH85-F1
#
_entry.id   AF-A0A1Z9SH85-F1
#
_cell.length_a   1.000
_cell.length_b   1.000
_cell.length_c   1.000
_cell.angle_alpha   90.00
_cell.angle_beta   90.00
_cell.angle_gamma   90.00
#
_symmetry.space_group_name_H-M   'P 1'
#
loop_
_entity.id
_entity.type
_entity.pdbx_description
1 polymer ?
#
loop_
_entity_poly.entity_id
_entity_poly.type
_entity_poly.pdbx_seq_one_letter_code
_entity_poly.pdbx_strand_id
1 'polypeptide(L)'
;TVIDRPALTAITPISMDHMQFLGNTLAEIAGEKAAIQKRGVTTIVGPQTAIAAEVIEDAAKARGASVYRAGAEWHSTWEDNALIFENAQTRRRFPLPALPGPHQIENAGLAIAGLGNLDGFKVDDAAISRGLRTVEWPARVQHLATGKLVDLLPPGWELWLDGGHNAAAGEMLAAVAAEWTDRALYLVFGMLNSKEPTDFLRPLAARAIGLHGVAIPNEEASLSASEATKAGHAVGLSAAPAAGFATAIETIVHQNSAPGRILICGSLYLAGQVLAENR
;
A
#
# COMPACT_ATOMS: atom_id res chain seq x y z
N THR A 1 -16.09 -18.33 -7.03
CA THR A 1 -14.71 -17.82 -7.23
C THR A 1 -14.48 -17.65 -8.72
N VAL A 2 -13.72 -16.64 -9.16
CA VAL A 2 -13.60 -16.29 -10.59
C VAL A 2 -12.75 -17.28 -11.40
N ILE A 3 -11.81 -17.98 -10.74
CA ILE A 3 -10.95 -18.99 -11.39
C ILE A 3 -11.13 -20.33 -10.67
N ASP A 4 -11.55 -21.36 -11.40
CA ASP A 4 -11.86 -22.68 -10.84
C ASP A 4 -10.62 -23.48 -10.46
N ARG A 5 -9.59 -23.42 -11.31
CA ARG A 5 -8.32 -24.15 -11.17
C ARG A 5 -7.12 -23.23 -11.41
N PRO A 6 -6.81 -22.33 -10.46
CA PRO A 6 -5.62 -21.50 -10.55
C PRO A 6 -4.36 -22.38 -10.41
N ALA A 7 -3.26 -21.96 -11.04
CA ALA A 7 -1.96 -22.63 -10.87
C ALA A 7 -1.43 -22.49 -9.43
N LEU A 8 -1.78 -21.37 -8.78
CA LEU A 8 -1.38 -21.02 -7.43
C LEU A 8 -2.36 -19.96 -6.90
N THR A 9 -2.56 -19.93 -5.58
CA THR A 9 -3.27 -18.84 -4.89
C THR A 9 -2.31 -18.10 -3.97
N ALA A 10 -2.57 -16.81 -3.73
CA ALA A 10 -1.76 -16.01 -2.82
C ALA A 10 -2.66 -15.18 -1.90
N ILE A 11 -2.33 -15.16 -0.62
CA ILE A 11 -3.00 -14.35 0.40
C ILE A 11 -1.95 -13.42 1.00
N THR A 12 -2.06 -12.14 0.66
CA THR A 12 -1.24 -11.05 1.23
C THR A 12 -1.63 -10.79 2.70
N PRO A 13 -0.85 -10.01 3.47
CA PRO A 13 -1.23 -9.64 4.83
C PRO A 13 -2.68 -9.14 4.91
N ILE A 14 -3.42 -9.67 5.88
CA ILE A 14 -4.83 -9.32 6.11
C ILE A 14 -4.91 -8.33 7.26
N SER A 15 -5.59 -7.21 7.00
CA SER A 15 -5.91 -6.19 7.99
C SER A 15 -7.41 -5.87 7.95
N MET A 16 -7.84 -5.01 8.88
CA MET A 16 -9.20 -4.48 8.89
C MET A 16 -9.41 -3.61 7.65
N ASP A 17 -10.16 -4.13 6.68
CA ASP A 17 -10.52 -3.43 5.45
C ASP A 17 -11.83 -4.01 4.90
N HIS A 18 -12.58 -3.19 4.16
CA HIS A 18 -13.84 -3.56 3.52
C HIS A 18 -14.87 -4.18 4.49
N MET A 19 -14.94 -3.67 5.73
CA MET A 19 -15.78 -4.25 6.78
C MET A 19 -17.27 -4.34 6.41
N GLN A 20 -17.75 -3.40 5.59
CA GLN A 20 -19.13 -3.39 5.06
C GLN A 20 -19.48 -4.62 4.20
N PHE A 21 -18.47 -5.30 3.64
CA PHE A 21 -18.66 -6.45 2.73
C PHE A 21 -18.07 -7.75 3.27
N LEU A 22 -16.98 -7.67 4.03
CA LEU A 22 -16.19 -8.84 4.44
C LEU A 22 -16.40 -9.24 5.91
N GLY A 23 -17.12 -8.44 6.69
CA GLY A 23 -17.34 -8.66 8.12
C GLY A 23 -16.63 -7.64 9.01
N ASN A 24 -16.99 -7.62 10.28
CA ASN A 24 -16.52 -6.64 11.26
C ASN A 24 -15.35 -7.15 12.11
N THR A 25 -14.90 -8.37 11.86
CA THR A 25 -13.78 -8.99 12.57
C THR A 25 -12.70 -9.45 11.60
N LEU A 26 -11.46 -9.49 12.09
CA LEU A 26 -10.33 -9.99 11.30
C LEU A 26 -10.52 -11.45 10.86
N ALA A 27 -11.21 -12.26 11.68
CA ALA A 27 -11.51 -13.65 11.37
C ALA A 27 -12.49 -13.79 10.20
N GLU A 28 -13.56 -12.98 10.17
CA GLU A 28 -14.52 -12.97 9.04
C GLU A 28 -13.83 -12.55 7.75
N ILE A 29 -13.05 -11.47 7.80
CA ILE A 29 -12.29 -10.97 6.65
C ILE A 29 -11.29 -12.03 6.15
N ALA A 30 -10.62 -12.72 7.08
CA ALA A 30 -9.71 -13.82 6.73
C ALA A 30 -10.44 -15.01 6.09
N GLY A 31 -11.64 -15.35 6.56
CA GLY A 31 -12.47 -16.41 6.00
C GLY A 31 -12.85 -16.14 4.54
N GLU A 32 -13.31 -14.92 4.26
CA GLU A 32 -13.65 -14.49 2.89
C GLU A 32 -12.42 -14.52 1.97
N LYS A 33 -11.26 -14.04 2.44
CA LYS A 33 -10.02 -14.07 1.65
C LYS A 33 -9.49 -15.49 1.45
N ALA A 34 -9.63 -16.36 2.45
CA ALA A 34 -9.24 -17.77 2.34
C ALA A 34 -10.15 -18.58 1.41
N ALA A 35 -11.33 -18.06 1.04
CA ALA A 35 -12.23 -18.72 0.10
C ALA A 35 -11.66 -18.89 -1.32
N ILE A 36 -10.56 -18.21 -1.65
CA ILE A 36 -9.85 -18.41 -2.93
C ILE A 36 -9.10 -19.74 -2.99
N GLN A 37 -8.76 -20.34 -1.84
CA GLN A 37 -7.99 -21.58 -1.77
C GLN A 37 -8.72 -22.73 -2.50
N LYS A 38 -7.96 -23.57 -3.21
CA LYS A 38 -8.50 -24.67 -4.01
C LYS A 38 -7.83 -25.98 -3.66
N ARG A 39 -8.62 -27.07 -3.70
CA ARG A 39 -8.13 -28.43 -3.45
C ARG A 39 -6.96 -28.75 -4.38
N GLY A 40 -5.85 -29.20 -3.81
CA GLY A 40 -4.63 -29.56 -4.54
C GLY A 40 -3.90 -28.37 -5.18
N VAL A 41 -4.22 -27.13 -4.81
CA VAL A 41 -3.50 -25.92 -5.24
C VAL A 41 -2.75 -25.35 -4.04
N THR A 42 -1.48 -25.04 -4.23
CA THR A 42 -0.65 -24.39 -3.21
C THR A 42 -1.08 -22.94 -3.01
N THR A 43 -1.23 -22.54 -1.76
CA THR A 43 -1.52 -21.16 -1.35
C THR A 43 -0.29 -20.56 -0.70
N ILE A 44 0.28 -19.52 -1.31
CA ILE A 44 1.33 -18.73 -0.67
C ILE A 44 0.69 -17.75 0.28
N VAL A 45 1.17 -17.71 1.52
CA VAL A 45 0.63 -16.87 2.57
C VAL A 45 1.72 -15.90 3.01
N GLY A 46 1.44 -14.60 2.91
CA GLY A 46 2.30 -13.53 3.44
C GLY A 46 2.29 -13.50 4.97
N PRO A 47 3.00 -12.57 5.61
CA PRO A 47 2.92 -12.37 7.06
C PRO A 47 1.46 -12.17 7.51
N GLN A 48 1.06 -12.82 8.59
CA GLN A 48 -0.30 -12.74 9.14
C GLN A 48 -0.26 -12.57 10.66
N THR A 49 -1.34 -12.01 11.21
CA THR A 49 -1.62 -12.13 12.65
C THR A 49 -1.98 -13.59 12.97
N ALA A 50 -1.87 -13.97 14.26
CA ALA A 50 -2.24 -15.32 14.69
C ALA A 50 -3.69 -15.68 14.32
N ILE A 51 -4.62 -14.73 14.48
CA ILE A 51 -6.05 -14.92 14.15
C ILE A 51 -6.24 -15.20 12.66
N ALA A 52 -5.62 -14.40 11.78
CA ALA A 52 -5.75 -14.59 10.34
C ALA A 52 -5.07 -15.89 9.88
N ALA A 53 -3.90 -16.22 10.44
CA ALA A 53 -3.17 -17.44 10.13
C ALA A 53 -3.99 -18.70 10.46
N GLU A 54 -4.60 -18.75 11.65
CA GLU A 54 -5.45 -19.87 12.08
C GLU A 54 -6.62 -20.10 11.10
N VAL A 55 -7.34 -19.03 10.74
CA VAL A 55 -8.46 -19.11 9.80
C VAL A 55 -8.01 -19.58 8.41
N ILE A 56 -6.88 -19.08 7.91
CA ILE A 56 -6.33 -19.49 6.61
C ILE A 56 -5.93 -20.96 6.61
N GLU A 57 -5.35 -21.45 7.70
CA GLU A 57 -4.92 -22.84 7.85
C GLU A 57 -6.10 -23.80 7.94
N ASP A 58 -7.12 -23.46 8.73
CA ASP A 58 -8.31 -24.28 8.86
C ASP A 58 -9.12 -24.33 7.56
N ALA A 59 -9.21 -23.19 6.86
CA ALA A 59 -9.79 -23.13 5.52
C ALA A 59 -9.04 -24.01 4.51
N ALA A 60 -7.70 -24.08 4.60
CA ALA A 60 -6.88 -24.92 3.74
C ALA A 60 -7.09 -26.41 4.04
N LYS A 61 -7.07 -26.79 5.33
CA LYS A 61 -7.35 -28.17 5.78
C LYS A 61 -8.72 -28.64 5.29
N ALA A 62 -9.76 -27.83 5.49
CA ALA A 62 -11.13 -28.15 5.09
C ALA A 62 -11.28 -28.33 3.56
N ARG A 63 -10.48 -27.62 2.76
CA ARG A 63 -10.52 -27.67 1.30
C ARG A 63 -9.52 -28.67 0.69
N GLY A 64 -8.62 -29.26 1.48
CA GLY A 64 -7.50 -30.06 0.99
C GLY A 64 -6.54 -29.23 0.13
N ALA A 65 -6.30 -27.98 0.50
CA ALA A 65 -5.29 -27.10 -0.10
C ALA A 65 -3.99 -27.17 0.72
N SER A 66 -2.85 -26.91 0.07
CA SER A 66 -1.56 -26.78 0.74
C SER A 66 -1.25 -25.30 1.00
N VAL A 67 -0.56 -24.99 2.09
CA VAL A 67 -0.12 -23.63 2.42
C VAL A 67 1.41 -23.54 2.47
N TYR A 68 1.95 -22.38 2.08
CA TYR A 68 3.37 -22.06 2.11
C TYR A 68 3.55 -20.65 2.69
N ARG A 69 3.91 -20.57 3.96
CA ARG A 69 3.70 -19.40 4.83
C ARG A 69 4.99 -18.65 5.10
N ALA A 70 4.87 -17.31 5.14
CA ALA A 70 5.90 -16.43 5.66
C ALA A 70 6.16 -16.75 7.14
N GLY A 71 7.42 -16.77 7.56
CA GLY A 71 7.81 -17.07 8.94
C GLY A 71 7.86 -18.57 9.28
N ALA A 72 7.50 -19.45 8.33
CA ALA A 72 7.58 -20.89 8.50
C ALA A 72 8.29 -21.56 7.32
N GLU A 73 7.64 -21.59 6.16
CA GLU A 73 8.22 -22.21 4.97
C GLU A 73 9.16 -21.27 4.20
N TRP A 74 8.95 -19.96 4.30
CA TRP A 74 9.81 -18.96 3.70
C TRP A 74 9.95 -17.69 4.55
N HIS A 75 11.03 -16.96 4.33
CA HIS A 75 11.34 -15.68 4.98
C HIS A 75 11.86 -14.69 3.94
N SER A 76 11.60 -13.41 4.15
CA SER A 76 12.25 -12.34 3.41
C SER A 76 12.68 -11.21 4.33
N THR A 77 13.93 -10.80 4.21
CA THR A 77 14.55 -9.79 5.08
C THR A 77 15.31 -8.76 4.24
N TRP A 78 15.54 -7.60 4.83
CA TRP A 78 16.43 -6.58 4.28
C TRP A 78 17.77 -6.64 5.01
N GLU A 79 18.84 -6.98 4.28
CA GLU A 79 20.21 -7.09 4.82
C GLU A 79 21.22 -6.49 3.84
N ASP A 80 22.11 -5.62 4.33
CA ASP A 80 23.19 -5.00 3.55
C ASP A 80 22.73 -4.45 2.19
N ASN A 81 21.65 -3.65 2.19
CA ASN A 81 21.06 -3.06 0.99
C ASN A 81 20.59 -4.08 -0.07
N ALA A 82 20.14 -5.26 0.36
CA ALA A 82 19.60 -6.28 -0.50
C ALA A 82 18.40 -6.98 0.12
N LEU A 83 17.54 -7.53 -0.74
CA LEU A 83 16.49 -8.45 -0.32
C LEU A 83 17.12 -9.82 -0.20
N ILE A 84 16.99 -10.43 0.97
CA ILE A 84 17.32 -11.83 1.20
C ILE A 84 16.01 -12.62 1.19
N PHE A 85 15.97 -13.68 0.40
CA PHE A 85 14.87 -14.65 0.37
C PHE A 85 15.40 -16.01 0.82
N GLU A 86 14.73 -16.60 1.80
CA GLU A 86 15.13 -17.86 2.41
C GLU A 86 13.97 -18.84 2.47
N ASN A 87 14.27 -20.10 2.19
CA ASN A 87 13.41 -21.24 2.48
C ASN A 87 14.27 -22.45 2.87
N ALA A 88 13.64 -23.60 3.11
CA ALA A 88 14.35 -24.81 3.53
C ALA A 88 15.43 -25.30 2.54
N GLN A 89 15.38 -24.90 1.27
CA GLN A 89 16.29 -25.37 0.22
C GLN A 89 17.35 -24.35 -0.17
N THR A 90 17.06 -23.05 -0.06
CA THR A 90 17.89 -21.99 -0.63
C THR A 90 17.88 -20.73 0.21
N ARG A 91 19.01 -20.02 0.20
CA ARG A 91 19.16 -18.63 0.62
C ARG A 91 19.64 -17.84 -0.58
N ARG A 92 18.81 -16.94 -1.09
CA ARG A 92 19.08 -16.15 -2.31
C ARG A 92 19.12 -14.67 -1.98
N ARG A 93 20.05 -13.96 -2.62
CA ARG A 93 20.25 -12.51 -2.49
C ARG A 93 19.81 -11.82 -3.77
N PHE A 94 18.92 -10.86 -3.64
CA PHE A 94 18.34 -10.10 -4.74
C PHE A 94 18.56 -8.58 -4.54
N PRO A 95 18.52 -7.78 -5.61
CA PRO A 95 18.39 -6.33 -5.46
C PRO A 95 17.11 -5.98 -4.68
N LEU A 96 17.09 -4.81 -4.06
CA LEU A 96 15.84 -4.26 -3.51
C LEU A 96 14.82 -4.01 -4.62
N PRO A 97 13.51 -4.14 -4.32
CA PRO A 97 12.46 -3.76 -5.25
C PRO A 97 12.51 -2.25 -5.53
N ALA A 98 12.12 -1.84 -6.74
CA ALA A 98 12.03 -0.45 -7.14
C ALA A 98 10.89 0.30 -6.43
N LEU A 99 9.89 -0.43 -5.92
CA LEU A 99 8.82 0.16 -5.11
C LEU A 99 9.35 0.50 -3.72
N PRO A 100 9.15 1.73 -3.23
CA PRO A 100 9.65 2.14 -1.92
C PRO A 100 8.76 1.61 -0.78
N GLY A 101 9.36 1.54 0.40
CA GLY A 101 8.71 1.18 1.65
C GLY A 101 9.05 -0.23 2.15
N PRO A 102 9.13 -0.42 3.47
CA PRO A 102 9.64 -1.67 4.07
C PRO A 102 8.80 -2.90 3.74
N HIS A 103 7.47 -2.74 3.62
CA HIS A 103 6.56 -3.82 3.23
C HIS A 103 6.82 -4.38 1.82
N GLN A 104 7.54 -3.64 0.96
CA GLN A 104 7.86 -4.14 -0.36
C GLN A 104 8.84 -5.32 -0.32
N ILE A 105 9.61 -5.47 0.77
CA ILE A 105 10.40 -6.67 1.01
C ILE A 105 9.51 -7.89 1.21
N GLU A 106 8.45 -7.76 2.00
CA GLU A 106 7.48 -8.83 2.24
C GLU A 106 6.67 -9.15 0.98
N ASN A 107 6.23 -8.13 0.23
CA ASN A 107 5.53 -8.31 -1.04
C ASN A 107 6.42 -9.00 -2.09
N ALA A 108 7.69 -8.59 -2.19
CA ALA A 108 8.65 -9.22 -3.07
C ALA A 108 8.94 -10.67 -2.65
N GLY A 109 9.10 -10.92 -1.34
CA GLY A 109 9.23 -12.27 -0.79
C GLY A 109 8.05 -13.16 -1.14
N LEU A 110 6.83 -12.66 -1.00
CA LEU A 110 5.60 -13.36 -1.40
C LEU A 110 5.60 -13.72 -2.89
N ALA A 111 5.99 -12.77 -3.74
CA ALA A 111 6.08 -13.00 -5.18
C ALA A 111 7.16 -14.05 -5.52
N ILE A 112 8.33 -13.99 -4.89
CA ILE A 112 9.42 -14.96 -5.08
C ILE A 112 9.00 -16.36 -4.60
N ALA A 113 8.32 -16.45 -3.45
CA ALA A 113 7.75 -17.70 -2.96
C ALA A 113 6.70 -18.27 -3.93
N GLY A 114 5.87 -17.40 -4.51
CA GLY A 114 4.93 -17.78 -5.58
C GLY A 114 5.63 -18.35 -6.80
N LEU A 115 6.65 -17.66 -7.32
CA LEU A 115 7.42 -18.14 -8.47
C LEU A 115 8.10 -19.49 -8.20
N GLY A 116 8.61 -19.70 -6.99
CA GLY A 116 9.25 -20.96 -6.59
C GLY A 116 8.29 -22.15 -6.47
N ASN A 117 6.99 -21.90 -6.33
CA ASN A 117 5.95 -22.93 -6.19
C ASN A 117 5.02 -22.99 -7.42
N LEU A 118 5.33 -22.28 -8.50
CA LEU A 118 4.52 -22.25 -9.70
C LEU A 118 4.96 -23.36 -10.66
N ASP A 119 4.13 -24.40 -10.79
CA ASP A 119 4.44 -25.53 -11.66
C ASP A 119 4.49 -25.11 -13.13
N GLY A 120 5.53 -25.58 -13.84
CA GLY A 120 5.70 -25.36 -15.28
C GLY A 120 6.37 -24.03 -15.67
N PHE A 121 6.70 -23.17 -14.69
CA PHE A 121 7.41 -21.91 -14.95
C PHE A 121 8.81 -21.97 -14.31
N LYS A 122 9.84 -21.82 -15.14
CA LYS A 122 11.22 -21.65 -14.66
C LYS A 122 11.60 -20.19 -14.83
N VAL A 123 11.68 -19.47 -13.71
CA VAL A 123 12.15 -18.09 -13.66
C VAL A 123 13.49 -18.06 -12.95
N ASP A 124 14.54 -17.68 -13.66
CA ASP A 124 15.89 -17.59 -13.09
C ASP A 124 16.06 -16.35 -12.21
N ASP A 125 17.10 -16.37 -11.37
CA ASP A 125 17.39 -15.28 -10.43
C ASP A 125 17.68 -13.95 -11.14
N ALA A 126 18.16 -13.99 -12.39
CA ALA A 126 18.39 -12.80 -13.19
C ALA A 126 17.07 -12.15 -13.61
N ALA A 127 16.06 -12.94 -14.00
CA ALA A 127 14.72 -12.49 -14.32
C ALA A 127 14.00 -11.94 -13.09
N ILE A 128 14.09 -12.63 -11.94
CA ILE A 128 13.58 -12.12 -10.66
C ILE A 128 14.22 -10.76 -10.34
N SER A 129 15.55 -10.68 -10.41
CA SER A 129 16.29 -9.43 -10.15
C SER A 129 15.90 -8.28 -11.08
N ARG A 130 15.65 -8.58 -12.37
CA ARG A 130 15.14 -7.58 -13.31
C ARG A 130 13.74 -7.12 -12.91
N GLY A 131 12.81 -8.05 -12.67
CA GLY A 131 11.44 -7.73 -12.26
C GLY A 131 11.39 -6.86 -10.99
N LEU A 132 12.22 -7.16 -9.99
CA LEU A 132 12.33 -6.35 -8.78
C LEU A 132 12.80 -4.92 -9.08
N ARG A 133 13.79 -4.73 -9.97
CA ARG A 133 14.31 -3.40 -10.30
C ARG A 133 13.43 -2.59 -11.25
N THR A 134 12.51 -3.24 -11.97
CA THR A 134 11.71 -2.58 -13.02
C THR A 134 10.22 -2.63 -12.74
N VAL A 135 9.79 -3.12 -11.58
CA VAL A 135 8.37 -3.13 -11.23
C VAL A 135 7.88 -1.69 -11.11
N GLU A 136 6.80 -1.41 -11.81
CA GLU A 136 6.07 -0.15 -11.71
C GLU A 136 4.68 -0.44 -11.18
N TRP A 137 4.28 0.29 -10.14
CA TRP A 137 2.94 0.20 -9.59
C TRP A 137 2.40 1.61 -9.36
N PRO A 138 1.53 2.11 -10.26
CA PRO A 138 0.96 3.43 -10.10
C PRO A 138 0.27 3.60 -8.75
N ALA A 139 0.48 4.77 -8.13
CA ALA A 139 -0.07 5.12 -6.82
C ALA A 139 0.30 4.16 -5.67
N ARG A 140 1.55 3.68 -5.66
CA ARG A 140 2.19 3.01 -4.52
C ARG A 140 3.42 3.79 -4.10
N VAL A 141 3.22 4.84 -3.32
CA VAL A 141 4.24 5.83 -2.94
C VAL A 141 5.04 6.24 -4.20
N GLN A 142 4.30 6.62 -5.23
CA GLN A 142 4.84 6.93 -6.54
C GLN A 142 5.32 8.38 -6.56
N HIS A 143 6.59 8.60 -6.90
CA HIS A 143 7.10 9.93 -7.20
C HIS A 143 6.58 10.40 -8.58
N LEU A 144 5.88 11.52 -8.61
CA LEU A 144 5.44 12.16 -9.84
C LEU A 144 6.51 13.17 -10.26
N ALA A 145 7.35 12.78 -11.23
CA ALA A 145 8.47 13.59 -11.68
C ALA A 145 8.14 14.57 -12.81
N THR A 146 6.98 14.38 -13.48
CA THR A 146 6.53 15.22 -14.60
C THR A 146 5.00 15.30 -14.61
N GLY A 147 4.45 16.31 -15.30
CA GLY A 147 3.02 16.45 -15.53
C GLY A 147 2.46 17.75 -14.97
N LYS A 148 1.19 18.05 -15.29
CA LYS A 148 0.58 19.37 -15.00
C LYS A 148 0.57 19.74 -13.53
N LEU A 149 0.37 18.78 -12.62
CA LEU A 149 0.39 19.04 -11.18
C LEU A 149 1.81 19.23 -10.66
N VAL A 150 2.79 18.58 -11.30
CA VAL A 150 4.21 18.75 -11.00
C VAL A 150 4.69 20.12 -11.49
N ASP A 151 4.17 20.62 -12.61
CA ASP A 151 4.51 21.94 -13.15
C ASP A 151 4.09 23.11 -12.23
N LEU A 152 3.22 22.85 -11.25
CA LEU A 152 2.86 23.81 -10.19
C LEU A 152 3.93 23.94 -9.10
N LEU A 153 4.91 23.03 -9.06
CA LEU A 153 5.91 22.95 -8.02
C LEU A 153 7.14 23.81 -8.35
N PRO A 154 7.60 24.67 -7.43
CA PRO A 154 8.88 25.34 -7.57
C PRO A 154 10.07 24.38 -7.47
N PRO A 155 11.27 24.80 -7.87
CA PRO A 155 12.48 23.99 -7.74
C PRO A 155 12.68 23.46 -6.32
N GLY A 156 12.98 22.16 -6.22
CA GLY A 156 13.24 21.47 -4.95
C GLY A 156 11.99 20.96 -4.23
N TRP A 157 10.79 21.19 -4.76
CA TRP A 157 9.58 20.53 -4.27
C TRP A 157 9.42 19.14 -4.89
N GLU A 158 8.73 18.26 -4.17
CA GLU A 158 8.40 16.91 -4.64
C GLU A 158 6.91 16.62 -4.48
N LEU A 159 6.37 15.86 -5.45
CA LEU A 159 4.99 15.38 -5.41
C LEU A 159 4.97 13.86 -5.44
N TRP A 160 4.32 13.28 -4.43
CA TRP A 160 4.20 11.84 -4.23
C TRP A 160 2.73 11.45 -4.18
N LEU A 161 2.44 10.23 -4.63
CA LEU A 161 1.08 9.72 -4.71
C LEU A 161 0.95 8.30 -4.16
N ASP A 162 -0.03 8.07 -3.30
CA ASP A 162 -0.38 6.74 -2.82
C ASP A 162 -1.90 6.50 -2.75
N GLY A 163 -2.33 5.30 -3.17
CA GLY A 163 -3.75 4.89 -3.18
C GLY A 163 -4.21 4.13 -1.94
N GLY A 164 -3.36 3.97 -0.93
CA GLY A 164 -3.68 3.34 0.35
C GLY A 164 -4.80 4.08 1.07
N HIS A 165 -5.64 3.32 1.78
CA HIS A 165 -6.92 3.85 2.30
C HIS A 165 -7.45 3.14 3.55
N ASN A 166 -6.59 2.44 4.29
CA ASN A 166 -6.92 1.75 5.53
C ASN A 166 -5.82 1.97 6.58
N ALA A 167 -6.06 1.59 7.84
CA ALA A 167 -5.11 1.82 8.93
C ALA A 167 -3.71 1.26 8.62
N ALA A 168 -3.63 0.05 8.04
CA ALA A 168 -2.36 -0.56 7.66
C ALA A 168 -1.60 0.25 6.59
N ALA A 169 -2.30 0.86 5.63
CA ALA A 169 -1.69 1.77 4.67
C ALA A 169 -1.19 3.06 5.33
N GLY A 170 -1.91 3.59 6.32
CA GLY A 170 -1.47 4.73 7.12
C GLY A 170 -0.14 4.45 7.84
N GLU A 171 -0.02 3.29 8.48
CA GLU A 171 1.24 2.83 9.11
C GLU A 171 2.38 2.70 8.09
N MET A 172 2.10 2.14 6.91
CA MET A 172 3.10 1.99 5.85
C MET A 172 3.59 3.34 5.32
N LEU A 173 2.69 4.29 5.11
CA LEU A 173 3.06 5.64 4.70
C LEU A 173 3.84 6.36 5.80
N ALA A 174 3.51 6.15 7.07
CA ALA A 174 4.26 6.71 8.19
C ALA A 174 5.68 6.12 8.29
N ALA A 175 5.85 4.82 8.00
CA ALA A 175 7.16 4.19 7.93
C ALA A 175 8.02 4.76 6.79
N VAL A 176 7.44 4.96 5.61
CA VAL A 176 8.13 5.65 4.49
C VAL A 176 8.48 7.09 4.87
N ALA A 177 7.51 7.83 5.42
CA ALA A 177 7.72 9.22 5.83
C ALA A 177 8.76 9.37 6.95
N ALA A 178 9.03 8.31 7.72
CA ALA A 178 10.08 8.33 8.73
C ALA A 178 11.50 8.39 8.13
N GLU A 179 11.69 7.92 6.90
CA GLU A 179 12.96 7.99 6.17
C GLU A 179 13.17 9.37 5.51
N TRP A 180 12.09 10.11 5.30
CA TRP A 180 12.06 11.45 4.69
C TRP A 180 12.41 12.55 5.69
N THR A 181 13.70 12.63 6.05
CA THR A 181 14.20 13.58 7.05
C THR A 181 14.77 14.88 6.46
N ASP A 182 14.79 15.01 5.15
CA ASP A 182 15.44 16.10 4.41
C ASP A 182 14.54 17.31 4.11
N ARG A 183 13.21 17.12 4.16
CA ARG A 183 12.20 18.13 3.81
C ARG A 183 10.95 17.95 4.66
N ALA A 184 10.19 19.04 4.83
CA ALA A 184 8.91 18.96 5.50
C ALA A 184 7.86 18.25 4.63
N LEU A 185 6.96 17.48 5.27
CA LEU A 185 5.91 16.71 4.60
C LEU A 185 4.54 17.37 4.77
N TYR A 186 3.85 17.59 3.65
CA TYR A 186 2.48 18.08 3.58
C TYR A 186 1.59 17.02 2.94
N LEU A 187 0.34 16.93 3.39
CA LEU A 187 -0.64 15.99 2.86
C LEU A 187 -1.69 16.70 2.02
N VAL A 188 -2.09 16.07 0.93
CA VAL A 188 -3.36 16.35 0.24
C VAL A 188 -4.19 15.09 0.37
N PHE A 189 -5.30 15.16 1.11
CA PHE A 189 -6.00 13.98 1.58
C PHE A 189 -7.45 13.96 1.11
N GLY A 190 -7.84 12.83 0.52
CA GLY A 190 -9.23 12.52 0.15
C GLY A 190 -9.49 11.03 0.32
N MET A 191 -10.66 10.67 0.82
CA MET A 191 -11.03 9.30 1.15
C MET A 191 -12.51 9.07 0.91
N LEU A 192 -12.91 7.81 0.70
CA LEU A 192 -14.32 7.43 0.64
C LEU A 192 -14.96 7.48 2.04
N ASN A 193 -16.24 7.83 2.11
CA ASN A 193 -17.03 7.93 3.34
C ASN A 193 -17.30 6.57 4.02
N SER A 194 -17.00 5.46 3.34
CA SER A 194 -17.10 4.10 3.85
C SER A 194 -15.85 3.63 4.61
N LYS A 195 -14.88 4.52 4.86
CA LYS A 195 -13.58 4.22 5.46
C LYS A 195 -13.36 5.04 6.73
N GLU A 196 -12.33 4.69 7.48
CA GLU A 196 -11.97 5.33 8.75
C GLU A 196 -10.79 6.30 8.56
N PRO A 197 -11.04 7.60 8.27
CA PRO A 197 -9.98 8.54 7.92
C PRO A 197 -9.05 8.85 9.10
N THR A 198 -9.57 8.91 10.32
CA THR A 198 -8.77 9.17 11.52
C THR A 198 -7.78 8.03 11.78
N ASP A 199 -8.19 6.77 11.60
CA ASP A 199 -7.31 5.62 11.79
C ASP A 199 -6.20 5.56 10.72
N PHE A 200 -6.51 5.95 9.48
CA PHE A 200 -5.53 6.11 8.42
C PHE A 200 -4.53 7.25 8.69
N LEU A 201 -5.00 8.41 9.15
CA LEU A 201 -4.18 9.61 9.34
C LEU A 201 -3.36 9.60 10.63
N ARG A 202 -3.79 8.88 11.68
CA ARG A 202 -3.15 8.90 13.00
C ARG A 202 -1.64 8.59 12.96
N PRO A 203 -1.15 7.58 12.21
CA PRO A 203 0.28 7.31 12.12
C PRO A 203 1.06 8.42 11.40
N LEU A 204 0.41 9.10 10.44
CA LEU A 204 1.00 10.18 9.65
C LEU A 204 1.06 11.52 10.40
N ALA A 205 0.21 11.71 11.42
CA ALA A 205 0.10 12.96 12.16
C ALA A 205 1.42 13.40 12.82
N ALA A 206 2.28 12.45 13.20
CA ALA A 206 3.59 12.73 13.78
C ALA A 206 4.67 13.10 12.75
N ARG A 207 4.38 12.95 11.45
CA ARG A 207 5.34 13.11 10.35
C ARG A 207 5.01 14.28 9.44
N ALA A 208 3.72 14.53 9.21
CA ALA A 208 3.26 15.65 8.40
C ALA A 208 3.09 16.93 9.21
N ILE A 209 3.34 18.08 8.59
CA ILE A 209 3.19 19.40 9.22
C ILE A 209 1.89 20.10 8.86
N GLY A 210 1.20 19.62 7.82
CA GLY A 210 -0.09 20.16 7.40
C GLY A 210 -0.84 19.23 6.45
N LEU A 211 -2.15 19.41 6.37
CA LEU A 211 -3.04 18.64 5.51
C LEU A 211 -4.02 19.56 4.78
N HIS A 212 -4.20 19.34 3.49
CA HIS A 212 -5.32 19.91 2.75
C HIS A 212 -6.34 18.82 2.41
N GLY A 213 -7.56 18.96 2.92
CA GLY A 213 -8.65 18.06 2.64
C GLY A 213 -9.29 18.37 1.29
N VAL A 214 -9.49 17.35 0.45
CA VAL A 214 -10.11 17.47 -0.88
C VAL A 214 -11.23 16.45 -1.02
N ALA A 215 -12.26 16.79 -1.82
CA ALA A 215 -13.20 15.81 -2.32
C ALA A 215 -12.59 15.10 -3.54
N ILE A 216 -12.94 13.83 -3.73
CA ILE A 216 -12.54 13.04 -4.91
C ILE A 216 -13.48 13.44 -6.07
N PRO A 217 -12.95 13.99 -7.18
CA PRO A 217 -13.77 14.37 -8.32
C PRO A 217 -14.58 13.21 -8.88
N ASN A 218 -15.86 13.46 -9.18
CA ASN A 218 -16.80 12.49 -9.76
C ASN A 218 -17.03 11.22 -8.92
N GLU A 219 -16.83 11.30 -7.60
CA GLU A 219 -17.04 10.18 -6.69
C GLU A 219 -18.08 10.55 -5.63
N GLU A 220 -19.29 10.02 -5.78
CA GLU A 220 -20.42 10.30 -4.87
C GLU A 220 -20.15 9.83 -3.44
N ALA A 221 -19.40 8.74 -3.27
CA ALA A 221 -19.03 8.21 -1.97
C ALA A 221 -17.82 8.93 -1.36
N SER A 222 -17.33 10.04 -1.93
CA SER A 222 -16.23 10.81 -1.36
C SER A 222 -16.64 11.52 -0.08
N LEU A 223 -15.72 11.59 0.89
CA LEU A 223 -15.77 12.65 1.89
C LEU A 223 -15.71 14.02 1.19
N SER A 224 -16.43 14.99 1.73
CA SER A 224 -16.24 16.39 1.33
C SER A 224 -14.86 16.89 1.79
N ALA A 225 -14.36 17.96 1.14
CA ALA A 225 -13.13 18.62 1.57
C ALA A 225 -13.16 19.02 3.06
N SER A 226 -14.32 19.44 3.56
CA SER A 226 -14.49 19.80 4.97
C SER A 226 -14.42 18.57 5.89
N GLU A 227 -15.03 17.45 5.53
CA GLU A 227 -14.96 16.21 6.32
C GLU A 227 -13.53 15.63 6.35
N ALA A 228 -12.84 15.61 5.20
CA ALA A 228 -11.44 15.22 5.13
C ALA A 228 -10.55 16.13 6.02
N THR A 229 -10.81 17.43 6.02
CA THR A 229 -10.12 18.41 6.88
C THR A 229 -10.40 18.16 8.37
N LYS A 230 -11.66 17.89 8.74
CA LYS A 230 -12.05 17.55 10.12
C LYS A 230 -11.32 16.30 10.62
N ALA A 231 -11.12 15.29 9.78
CA ALA A 231 -10.34 14.11 10.14
C ALA A 231 -8.86 14.46 10.41
N GLY A 232 -8.27 15.35 9.63
CA GLY A 232 -6.92 15.89 9.89
C GLY A 232 -6.83 16.58 11.25
N HIS A 233 -7.78 17.46 11.59
CA HIS A 233 -7.82 18.09 12.91
C HIS A 233 -8.00 17.09 14.05
N ALA A 234 -8.81 16.04 13.85
CA ALA A 234 -9.06 15.02 14.87
C ALA A 234 -7.79 14.25 15.28
N VAL A 235 -6.77 14.18 14.42
CA VAL A 235 -5.46 13.60 14.72
C VAL A 235 -4.40 14.64 15.09
N GLY A 236 -4.77 15.92 15.23
CA GLY A 236 -3.89 17.00 15.66
C GLY A 236 -3.12 17.69 14.54
N LEU A 237 -3.44 17.45 13.26
CA LEU A 237 -2.82 18.17 12.14
C LEU A 237 -3.42 19.57 11.96
N SER A 238 -2.56 20.52 11.58
CA SER A 238 -3.01 21.76 10.95
C SER A 238 -3.64 21.40 9.60
N ALA A 239 -4.93 21.69 9.43
CA ALA A 239 -5.66 21.26 8.25
C ALA A 239 -6.55 22.37 7.69
N ALA A 240 -6.73 22.38 6.36
CA ALA A 240 -7.63 23.29 5.67
C ALA A 240 -8.30 22.60 4.46
N PRO A 241 -9.52 22.98 4.08
CA PRO A 241 -10.14 22.45 2.87
C PRO A 241 -9.53 23.09 1.63
N ALA A 242 -9.49 22.35 0.52
CA ALA A 242 -9.14 22.87 -0.80
C ALA A 242 -10.17 22.45 -1.85
N ALA A 243 -10.32 23.27 -2.90
CA ALA A 243 -11.29 23.04 -3.97
C ALA A 243 -10.91 21.87 -4.90
N GLY A 244 -9.64 21.45 -4.89
CA GLY A 244 -9.09 20.38 -5.73
C GLY A 244 -7.60 20.21 -5.51
N PHE A 245 -6.96 19.33 -6.28
CA PHE A 245 -5.55 18.98 -6.10
C PHE A 245 -4.62 20.15 -6.43
N ALA A 246 -4.83 20.80 -7.58
CA ALA A 246 -4.04 21.97 -7.98
C ALA A 246 -4.10 23.09 -6.93
N THR A 247 -5.29 23.47 -6.48
CA THR A 247 -5.46 24.51 -5.45
C THR A 247 -4.80 24.13 -4.12
N ALA A 248 -4.86 22.85 -3.73
CA ALA A 248 -4.18 22.37 -2.53
C ALA A 248 -2.65 22.50 -2.66
N ILE A 249 -2.10 22.07 -3.80
CA ILE A 249 -0.66 22.16 -4.11
C ILE A 249 -0.20 23.61 -4.12
N GLU A 250 -0.88 24.49 -4.86
CA GLU A 250 -0.55 25.92 -4.93
C GLU A 250 -0.60 26.58 -3.56
N THR A 251 -1.62 26.27 -2.75
CA THR A 251 -1.76 26.81 -1.40
C THR A 251 -0.60 26.38 -0.50
N ILE A 252 -0.24 25.09 -0.51
CA ILE A 252 0.90 24.56 0.26
C ILE A 252 2.19 25.28 -0.15
N VAL A 253 2.45 25.38 -1.45
CA VAL A 253 3.66 26.02 -1.98
C VAL A 253 3.70 27.51 -1.62
N HIS A 254 2.59 28.24 -1.76
CA HIS A 254 2.55 29.68 -1.48
C HIS A 254 2.73 30.01 0.01
N GLN A 255 2.26 29.13 0.90
CA GLN A 255 2.37 29.33 2.34
C GLN A 255 3.76 29.00 2.90
N ASN A 256 4.63 28.34 2.11
CA ASN A 256 5.88 27.79 2.60
C ASN A 256 7.03 28.11 1.63
N SER A 257 7.95 28.98 2.06
CA SER A 257 9.07 29.41 1.22
C SER A 257 10.19 28.38 1.09
N ALA A 258 10.30 27.45 2.03
CA ALA A 258 11.28 26.36 1.98
C ALA A 258 10.73 25.18 1.16
N PRO A 259 11.53 24.54 0.31
CA PRO A 259 11.09 23.38 -0.44
C PRO A 259 10.60 22.23 0.45
N GLY A 260 9.49 21.63 0.06
CA GLY A 260 8.80 20.58 0.80
C GLY A 260 8.44 19.38 -0.07
N ARG A 261 7.83 18.38 0.58
CA ARG A 261 7.29 17.19 -0.06
C ARG A 261 5.78 17.16 0.14
N ILE A 262 5.04 17.02 -0.95
CA ILE A 262 3.58 16.86 -0.93
C ILE A 262 3.26 15.40 -1.20
N LEU A 263 2.50 14.76 -0.31
CA LEU A 263 1.96 13.42 -0.49
C LEU A 263 0.44 13.51 -0.68
N ILE A 264 -0.03 13.11 -1.85
CA ILE A 264 -1.46 12.93 -2.11
C ILE A 264 -1.84 11.49 -1.74
N CYS A 265 -2.80 11.30 -0.83
CA CYS A 265 -3.17 9.96 -0.35
C CYS A 265 -4.60 9.82 0.16
N GLY A 266 -5.03 8.57 0.41
CA GLY A 266 -6.28 8.24 1.10
C GLY A 266 -7.29 7.43 0.28
N SER A 267 -7.08 7.25 -1.03
CA SER A 267 -7.96 6.45 -1.88
C SER A 267 -7.33 6.09 -3.23
N LEU A 268 -7.64 4.90 -3.75
CA LEU A 268 -7.32 4.54 -5.15
C LEU A 268 -8.14 5.37 -6.15
N TYR A 269 -9.38 5.76 -5.81
CA TYR A 269 -10.20 6.63 -6.65
C TYR A 269 -9.58 8.03 -6.74
N LEU A 270 -9.13 8.57 -5.59
CA LEU A 270 -8.36 9.82 -5.54
C LEU A 270 -7.12 9.71 -6.44
N ALA A 271 -6.34 8.65 -6.28
CA ALA A 271 -5.13 8.46 -7.04
C ALA A 271 -5.37 8.33 -8.55
N GLY A 272 -6.46 7.67 -8.95
CA GLY A 272 -6.89 7.62 -10.35
C GLY A 272 -7.16 9.02 -10.93
N GLN A 273 -7.85 9.89 -10.17
CA GLN A 273 -8.12 11.26 -10.58
C GLN A 273 -6.84 12.10 -10.66
N VAL A 274 -5.94 11.98 -9.68
CA VAL A 274 -4.63 12.67 -9.69
C VAL A 274 -3.81 12.27 -10.92
N LEU A 275 -3.72 10.97 -11.22
CA LEU A 275 -2.99 10.48 -12.39
C LEU A 275 -3.62 10.93 -13.70
N ALA A 276 -4.95 11.10 -13.76
CA ALA A 276 -5.64 11.62 -14.94
C ALA A 276 -5.40 13.13 -15.13
N GLU A 277 -5.46 13.91 -14.05
CA GLU A 277 -5.25 15.37 -14.06
C GLU A 277 -3.79 15.74 -14.35
N ASN A 278 -2.83 14.92 -13.88
CA ASN A 278 -1.41 15.15 -14.07
C ASN A 278 -0.91 14.87 -15.52
N ARG A 279 -1.74 14.31 -16.40
CA ARG A 279 -1.37 14.01 -17.80
C ARG A 279 -1.16 15.25 -18.65
#